data_AF-H7C7M3-F1
#
_entry.id   AF-H7C7M3-F1
#
_cell.length_a   1.000
_cell.length_b   1.000
_cell.length_c   1.000
_cell.angle_alpha   90.00
_cell.angle_beta   90.00
_cell.angle_gamma   90.00
#
_symmetry.space_group_name_H-M   'P 1'
#
loop_
_entity.id
_entity.type
_entity.pdbx_description
1 polymer ?
#
loop_
_entity_poly.entity_id
_entity_poly.type
_entity_poly.pdbx_seq_one_letter_code
_entity_poly.pdbx_strand_id
1 'polypeptide(L)'
;MNKKMKMFIICAVFALMISCKNYASGENLKNSEQNLESSEQNVKKTEQEIKKQVEGFLEILETKDLSKLDEKDTKEIEKQIQELKNKIEKLDSKKTSIETYSEYEEKINKIKEKLKGKGLEDKFKELEESLAKKKGERKKALQEAKQKFEEYKKQVDTSTGKTQGDRSKNRGGVGVQAWQCANELGLGVSYSNGGSDNSNTDELANKVIDDSLKKIEEELKGIEEDKKE
;
A
#
# COMPACT_ATOMS: atom_id res chain seq x y z
N MET A 1 16.17 12.52 -23.04
CA MET A 1 16.87 11.37 -22.42
C MET A 1 17.63 10.60 -23.48
N ASN A 2 18.97 10.61 -23.40
CA ASN A 2 19.84 9.91 -24.36
C ASN A 2 19.60 8.40 -24.32
N LYS A 3 19.62 7.73 -25.49
CA LYS A 3 19.48 6.25 -25.61
C LYS A 3 20.40 5.48 -24.65
N LYS A 4 21.58 6.03 -24.35
CA LYS A 4 22.53 5.48 -23.37
C LYS A 4 21.98 5.48 -21.93
N MET A 5 21.30 6.53 -21.47
CA MET A 5 20.70 6.55 -20.11
C MET A 5 19.56 5.54 -19.95
N LYS A 6 18.74 5.32 -21.00
CA LYS A 6 17.67 4.31 -20.94
C LYS A 6 18.23 2.87 -20.86
N MET A 7 19.33 2.60 -21.57
CA MET A 7 20.02 1.31 -21.50
C MET A 7 20.65 1.06 -20.12
N PHE A 8 21.20 2.10 -19.49
CA PHE A 8 21.78 2.00 -18.14
C PHE A 8 20.73 1.75 -17.05
N ILE A 9 19.55 2.36 -17.13
CA ILE A 9 18.44 2.11 -16.19
C ILE A 9 17.94 0.67 -16.34
N ILE A 10 17.76 0.18 -17.57
CA ILE A 10 17.33 -1.20 -17.83
C ILE A 10 18.37 -2.19 -17.31
N CYS A 11 19.66 -1.98 -17.59
CA CYS A 11 20.73 -2.86 -17.09
C CYS A 11 20.85 -2.86 -15.56
N ALA A 12 20.61 -1.74 -14.89
CA ALA A 12 20.62 -1.67 -13.43
C ALA A 12 19.46 -2.47 -12.80
N VAL A 13 18.28 -2.46 -13.42
CA VAL A 13 17.13 -3.28 -13.02
C VAL A 13 17.41 -4.77 -13.24
N PHE A 14 17.99 -5.16 -14.38
CA PHE A 14 18.37 -6.54 -14.64
C PHE A 14 19.48 -7.07 -13.70
N ALA A 15 20.44 -6.23 -13.30
CA ALA A 15 21.46 -6.60 -12.32
C ALA A 15 20.86 -6.80 -10.91
N LEU A 16 19.84 -6.01 -10.54
CA LEU A 16 19.10 -6.19 -9.28
C LEU A 16 18.26 -7.49 -9.29
N MET A 17 17.76 -7.92 -10.46
CA MET A 17 17.01 -9.16 -10.62
C MET A 17 17.88 -10.42 -10.43
N ILE A 18 19.18 -10.34 -10.74
CA ILE A 18 20.11 -11.50 -10.63
C ILE A 18 20.56 -11.73 -9.18
N SER A 19 20.51 -10.73 -8.29
CA SER A 19 20.86 -10.94 -6.87
C SER A 19 19.78 -11.68 -6.09
N CYS A 20 18.56 -11.80 -6.61
CA CYS A 20 17.48 -12.64 -6.06
C CYS A 20 17.61 -14.14 -6.44
N LYS A 21 18.83 -14.64 -6.67
CA LYS A 21 19.12 -16.06 -6.96
C LYS A 21 19.30 -16.94 -5.71
N ASN A 22 18.84 -16.50 -4.54
CA ASN A 22 18.81 -17.37 -3.37
C ASN A 22 17.60 -18.30 -3.44
N TYR A 23 17.91 -19.58 -3.61
CA TYR A 23 17.03 -20.73 -3.61
C TYR A 23 16.07 -20.67 -2.40
N ALA A 24 14.81 -20.32 -2.64
CA ALA A 24 13.78 -20.34 -1.60
C ALA A 24 13.36 -21.80 -1.34
N SER A 25 13.92 -22.41 -0.30
CA SER A 25 13.34 -23.60 0.34
C SER A 25 11.98 -23.25 0.95
N GLY A 26 11.04 -24.19 1.00
CA GLY A 26 9.68 -23.99 1.55
C GLY A 26 9.65 -23.53 3.03
N GLU A 27 10.74 -23.71 3.76
CA GLU A 27 10.93 -23.17 5.12
C GLU A 27 11.07 -21.64 5.14
N ASN A 28 11.72 -21.07 4.13
CA ASN A 28 11.86 -19.61 4.00
C ASN A 28 10.53 -18.93 3.67
N LEU A 29 9.62 -19.63 2.98
CA LEU A 29 8.30 -19.11 2.64
C LEU A 29 7.42 -18.97 3.90
N LYS A 30 7.37 -20.01 4.74
CA LYS A 30 6.60 -20.01 6.00
C LYS A 30 7.07 -18.95 7.00
N ASN A 31 8.38 -18.78 7.15
CA ASN A 31 8.94 -17.72 8.00
C ASN A 31 8.68 -16.31 7.44
N SER A 32 8.57 -16.18 6.11
CA SER A 32 8.14 -14.95 5.45
C SER A 32 6.65 -14.67 5.71
N GLU A 33 5.79 -15.68 5.58
CA GLU A 33 4.35 -15.58 5.87
C GLU A 33 4.08 -15.10 7.30
N GLN A 34 4.76 -15.68 8.31
CA GLN A 34 4.58 -15.29 9.72
C GLN A 34 5.05 -13.86 10.02
N ASN A 35 6.21 -13.45 9.48
CA ASN A 35 6.68 -12.06 9.64
C ASN A 35 5.74 -11.07 8.93
N LEU A 36 5.17 -11.47 7.81
CA LEU A 36 4.23 -10.64 7.07
C LEU A 36 2.93 -10.43 7.83
N GLU A 37 2.37 -11.50 8.40
CA GLU A 37 1.13 -11.45 9.17
C GLU A 37 1.26 -10.50 10.37
N SER A 38 2.41 -10.53 11.05
CA SER A 38 2.76 -9.57 12.10
C SER A 38 2.84 -8.12 11.58
N SER A 39 3.46 -7.91 10.41
CA SER A 39 3.55 -6.58 9.79
C SER A 39 2.18 -6.03 9.39
N GLU A 40 1.31 -6.84 8.79
CA GLU A 40 -0.05 -6.45 8.40
C GLU A 40 -0.91 -6.12 9.63
N GLN A 41 -0.80 -6.90 10.71
CA GLN A 41 -1.50 -6.60 11.96
C GLN A 41 -1.07 -5.25 12.54
N ASN A 42 0.21 -4.90 12.46
CA ASN A 42 0.71 -3.60 12.94
C ASN A 42 0.16 -2.42 12.11
N VAL A 43 0.08 -2.57 10.78
CA VAL A 43 -0.53 -1.55 9.91
C VAL A 43 -2.01 -1.37 10.26
N LYS A 44 -2.78 -2.46 10.29
CA LYS A 44 -4.22 -2.43 10.63
C LYS A 44 -4.49 -1.83 12.01
N LYS A 45 -3.65 -2.14 13.01
CA LYS A 45 -3.75 -1.56 14.36
C LYS A 45 -3.54 -0.04 14.33
N THR A 46 -2.56 0.43 13.57
CA THR A 46 -2.26 1.87 13.45
C THR A 46 -3.39 2.60 12.72
N GLU A 47 -3.92 2.03 11.63
CA GLU A 47 -5.09 2.57 10.92
C GLU A 47 -6.31 2.67 11.84
N GLN A 48 -6.61 1.62 12.61
CA GLN A 48 -7.71 1.66 13.57
C GLN A 48 -7.53 2.70 14.67
N GLU A 49 -6.30 2.91 15.15
CA GLU A 49 -6.00 3.93 16.15
C GLU A 49 -6.24 5.34 15.60
N ILE A 50 -5.78 5.60 14.36
CA ILE A 50 -6.02 6.88 13.67
C ILE A 50 -7.53 7.08 13.45
N LYS A 51 -8.24 6.07 12.97
CA LYS A 51 -9.69 6.12 12.75
C LYS A 51 -10.45 6.49 14.03
N LYS A 52 -10.12 5.82 15.15
CA LYS A 52 -10.70 6.14 16.47
C LYS A 52 -10.37 7.55 16.94
N GLN A 53 -9.13 8.00 16.73
CA GLN A 53 -8.73 9.34 17.13
C GLN A 53 -9.49 10.41 16.35
N VAL A 54 -9.64 10.25 15.03
CA VAL A 54 -10.38 11.19 14.19
C VAL A 54 -11.87 11.20 14.54
N GLU A 55 -12.47 10.02 14.78
CA GLU A 55 -13.87 9.90 15.20
C GLU A 55 -14.11 10.54 16.57
N GLY A 56 -13.27 10.23 17.56
CA GLY A 56 -13.36 10.84 18.89
C GLY A 56 -13.17 12.35 18.87
N PHE A 57 -12.31 12.86 17.99
CA PHE A 57 -12.15 14.30 17.81
C PHE A 57 -13.43 14.93 17.23
N LEU A 58 -14.03 14.29 16.24
CA LEU A 58 -15.25 14.77 15.62
C LEU A 58 -16.45 14.77 16.60
N GLU A 59 -16.55 13.75 17.46
CA GLU A 59 -17.57 13.65 18.52
C GLU A 59 -17.40 14.75 19.60
N ILE A 60 -16.17 15.01 20.03
CA ILE A 60 -15.88 16.12 20.96
C ILE A 60 -16.31 17.45 20.34
N LEU A 61 -16.06 17.67 19.05
CA LEU A 61 -16.44 18.90 18.36
C LEU A 61 -17.95 19.03 18.11
N GLU A 62 -18.71 17.93 18.12
CA GLU A 62 -20.18 17.97 18.04
C GLU A 62 -20.84 18.36 19.34
N THR A 63 -20.21 18.00 20.46
CA THR A 63 -20.76 18.23 21.80
C THR A 63 -20.28 19.56 22.39
N LYS A 64 -19.15 20.10 21.91
CA LYS A 64 -18.55 21.33 22.44
C LYS A 64 -19.15 22.58 21.77
N ASP A 65 -19.45 23.59 22.58
CA ASP A 65 -19.88 24.91 22.10
C ASP A 65 -18.68 25.66 21.48
N LEU A 66 -18.49 25.51 20.16
CA LEU A 66 -17.36 26.08 19.42
C LEU A 66 -17.35 27.62 19.43
N SER A 67 -18.47 28.27 19.77
CA SER A 67 -18.54 29.74 19.88
C SER A 67 -17.77 30.27 21.09
N LYS A 68 -17.50 29.42 22.09
CA LYS A 68 -16.82 29.78 23.35
C LYS A 68 -15.44 29.15 23.50
N LEU A 69 -14.83 28.71 22.40
CA LEU A 69 -13.45 28.21 22.41
C LEU A 69 -12.52 29.28 22.99
N ASP A 70 -11.85 28.94 24.09
CA ASP A 70 -10.80 29.76 24.67
C ASP A 70 -9.42 29.37 24.11
N GLU A 71 -8.39 30.08 24.56
CA GLU A 71 -7.00 29.82 24.15
C GLU A 71 -6.53 28.42 24.56
N LYS A 72 -7.01 27.89 25.69
CA LYS A 72 -6.63 26.57 26.19
C LYS A 72 -7.22 25.47 25.31
N ASP A 73 -8.49 25.60 24.98
CA ASP A 73 -9.19 24.68 24.08
C ASP A 73 -8.54 24.67 22.70
N THR A 74 -8.21 25.85 22.18
CA THR A 74 -7.55 25.99 20.86
C THR A 74 -6.18 25.30 20.84
N LYS A 75 -5.38 25.46 21.91
CA LYS A 75 -4.09 24.76 22.05
C LYS A 75 -4.23 23.24 22.17
N GLU A 76 -5.29 22.76 22.83
CA GLU A 76 -5.55 21.32 22.93
C GLU A 76 -5.94 20.72 21.57
N ILE A 77 -6.79 21.43 20.82
CA ILE A 77 -7.16 21.08 19.44
C ILE A 77 -5.92 21.07 18.54
N GLU A 78 -5.05 22.09 18.62
CA GLU A 78 -3.79 22.13 17.88
C GLU A 78 -2.89 20.92 18.18
N LYS A 79 -2.78 20.54 19.46
CA LYS A 79 -2.01 19.36 19.87
C LYS A 79 -2.59 18.08 19.28
N GLN A 80 -3.91 17.93 19.26
CA GLN A 80 -4.58 16.77 18.67
C GLN A 80 -4.37 16.68 17.15
N ILE A 81 -4.44 17.81 16.43
CA ILE A 81 -4.12 17.90 15.00
C ILE A 81 -2.67 17.48 14.75
N GLN A 82 -1.73 17.98 15.56
CA GLN A 82 -0.32 17.63 15.43
C GLN A 82 -0.05 16.15 15.74
N GLU A 83 -0.71 15.59 16.76
CA GLU A 83 -0.59 14.17 17.08
C GLU A 83 -1.12 13.29 15.93
N LEU A 84 -2.26 13.67 15.35
CA LEU A 84 -2.84 12.99 14.20
C LEU A 84 -1.89 13.02 12.99
N LYS A 85 -1.32 14.19 12.69
CA LYS A 85 -0.27 14.36 11.66
C LYS A 85 0.90 13.42 11.90
N ASN A 86 1.43 13.38 13.12
CA ASN A 86 2.56 12.51 13.46
C ASN A 86 2.23 11.02 13.31
N LYS A 87 0.99 10.59 13.57
CA LYS A 87 0.57 9.20 13.34
C LYS A 87 0.44 8.88 11.85
N ILE A 88 -0.11 9.80 11.05
CA ILE A 88 -0.18 9.66 9.58
C ILE A 88 1.22 9.59 8.98
N GLU A 89 2.17 10.38 9.45
CA GLU A 89 3.56 10.34 8.97
C GLU A 89 4.24 8.99 9.23
N LYS A 90 3.82 8.28 10.29
CA LYS A 90 4.30 6.94 10.64
C LYS A 90 3.59 5.81 9.89
N LEU A 91 2.49 6.08 9.18
CA LEU A 91 1.83 5.07 8.37
C LEU A 91 2.75 4.58 7.25
N ASP A 92 2.69 3.28 7.01
CA ASP A 92 3.34 2.67 5.86
C ASP A 92 2.56 3.03 4.60
N SER A 93 3.07 4.01 3.84
CA SER A 93 2.45 4.46 2.59
C SER A 93 2.41 3.37 1.53
N LYS A 94 3.23 2.33 1.63
CA LYS A 94 3.18 1.21 0.69
C LYS A 94 2.11 0.20 1.03
N LYS A 95 1.55 0.18 2.24
CA LYS A 95 0.55 -0.84 2.65
C LYS A 95 -0.82 -0.26 2.98
N THR A 96 -0.87 1.00 3.41
CA THR A 96 -2.12 1.71 3.67
C THR A 96 -2.84 1.95 2.35
N SER A 97 -4.11 1.60 2.26
CA SER A 97 -4.88 1.77 1.03
C SER A 97 -5.19 3.23 0.73
N ILE A 98 -5.42 3.55 -0.54
CA ILE A 98 -5.87 4.88 -0.97
C ILE A 98 -7.23 5.23 -0.36
N GLU A 99 -8.14 4.26 -0.27
CA GLU A 99 -9.45 4.41 0.35
C GLU A 99 -9.33 4.87 1.82
N THR A 100 -8.45 4.24 2.60
CA THR A 100 -8.17 4.65 3.98
C THR A 100 -7.70 6.10 4.07
N TYR A 101 -6.84 6.54 3.15
CA TYR A 101 -6.44 7.95 3.08
C TYR A 101 -7.60 8.88 2.71
N SER A 102 -8.46 8.49 1.75
CA SER A 102 -9.67 9.26 1.40
C SER A 102 -10.64 9.39 2.59
N GLU A 103 -10.87 8.31 3.35
CA GLU A 103 -11.70 8.35 4.57
C GLU A 103 -11.16 9.37 5.59
N TYR A 104 -9.84 9.44 5.76
CA TYR A 104 -9.23 10.43 6.65
C TYR A 104 -9.39 11.85 6.12
N GLU A 105 -9.16 12.07 4.82
CA GLU A 105 -9.35 13.38 4.17
C GLU A 105 -10.79 13.90 4.38
N GLU A 106 -11.81 13.06 4.16
CA GLU A 106 -13.21 13.45 4.38
C GLU A 106 -13.50 13.86 5.83
N LYS A 107 -13.05 13.05 6.79
CA LYS A 107 -13.29 13.32 8.21
C LYS A 107 -12.54 14.57 8.67
N ILE A 108 -11.31 14.77 8.21
CA ILE A 108 -10.52 15.97 8.50
C ILE A 108 -11.16 17.22 7.88
N ASN A 109 -11.70 17.13 6.67
CA ASN A 109 -12.46 18.23 6.07
C ASN A 109 -13.69 18.62 6.89
N LYS A 110 -14.43 17.64 7.44
CA LYS A 110 -15.54 17.90 8.37
C LYS A 110 -15.08 18.62 9.64
N ILE A 111 -13.95 18.19 10.21
CA ILE A 111 -13.35 18.84 11.39
C ILE A 111 -12.93 20.29 11.06
N LYS A 112 -12.27 20.49 9.92
CA LYS A 112 -11.80 21.79 9.44
C LYS A 112 -12.95 22.78 9.24
N GLU A 113 -14.04 22.35 8.61
CA GLU A 113 -15.21 23.23 8.41
C GLU A 113 -15.88 23.61 9.74
N LYS A 114 -15.94 22.70 10.73
CA LYS A 114 -16.43 23.03 12.08
C LYS A 114 -15.54 24.05 12.80
N LEU A 115 -14.23 24.01 12.57
CA LEU A 115 -13.23 24.88 13.20
C LEU A 115 -12.81 26.07 12.34
N LYS A 116 -13.57 26.40 11.30
CA LYS A 116 -13.29 27.50 10.38
C LYS A 116 -13.29 28.85 11.11
N GLY A 117 -12.27 29.66 10.86
CA GLY A 117 -12.11 30.98 11.49
C GLY A 117 -11.61 30.90 12.93
N LYS A 118 -11.09 29.75 13.38
CA LYS A 118 -10.51 29.57 14.73
C LYS A 118 -8.99 29.70 14.77
N GLY A 119 -8.34 30.10 13.67
CA GLY A 119 -6.88 30.29 13.63
C GLY A 119 -6.08 29.00 13.58
N LEU A 120 -6.69 27.91 13.09
CA LEU A 120 -6.10 26.57 12.97
C LEU A 120 -5.85 26.17 11.50
N GLU A 121 -6.10 27.08 10.56
CA GLU A 121 -6.08 26.83 9.13
C GLU A 121 -4.71 26.32 8.65
N ASP A 122 -3.62 26.89 9.16
CA ASP A 122 -2.25 26.47 8.82
C ASP A 122 -1.96 25.02 9.28
N LYS A 123 -2.49 24.62 10.44
CA LYS A 123 -2.31 23.27 10.99
C LYS A 123 -3.08 22.23 10.20
N PHE A 124 -4.31 22.56 9.79
CA PHE A 124 -5.06 21.71 8.88
C PHE A 124 -4.38 21.59 7.52
N LYS A 125 -3.83 22.69 6.99
CA LYS A 125 -3.07 22.65 5.74
C LYS A 125 -1.85 21.74 5.83
N GLU A 126 -1.08 21.83 6.91
CA GLU A 126 0.06 20.93 7.16
C GLU A 126 -0.36 19.45 7.25
N LEU A 127 -1.52 19.17 7.85
CA LEU A 127 -2.07 17.82 7.96
C LEU A 127 -2.54 17.30 6.60
N GLU A 128 -3.24 18.12 5.81
CA GLU A 128 -3.68 17.82 4.44
C GLU A 128 -2.50 17.54 3.52
N GLU A 129 -1.43 18.34 3.60
CA GLU A 129 -0.20 18.11 2.83
C GLU A 129 0.47 16.78 3.19
N SER A 130 0.46 16.39 4.47
CA SER A 130 1.00 15.10 4.93
C SER A 130 0.19 13.92 4.37
N LEU A 131 -1.15 14.00 4.39
CA LEU A 131 -2.04 13.00 3.80
C LEU A 131 -1.85 12.89 2.30
N ALA A 132 -1.89 14.01 1.59
CA ALA A 132 -1.73 14.05 0.14
C ALA A 132 -0.38 13.44 -0.28
N LYS A 133 0.69 13.71 0.48
CA LYS A 133 2.00 13.10 0.25
C LYS A 133 1.95 11.57 0.41
N LYS A 134 1.39 11.06 1.51
CA LYS A 134 1.29 9.62 1.78
C LYS A 134 0.41 8.89 0.76
N LYS A 135 -0.72 9.47 0.40
CA LYS A 135 -1.62 8.97 -0.66
C LYS A 135 -0.92 8.96 -2.02
N GLY A 136 -0.15 10.00 -2.33
CA GLY A 136 0.69 10.09 -3.53
C GLY A 136 1.78 9.02 -3.59
N GLU A 137 2.45 8.75 -2.47
CA GLU A 137 3.43 7.66 -2.34
C GLU A 137 2.80 6.29 -2.60
N ARG A 138 1.61 6.01 -2.02
CA ARG A 138 0.84 4.77 -2.28
C ARG A 138 0.51 4.64 -3.76
N LYS A 139 -0.04 5.69 -4.37
CA LYS A 139 -0.40 5.70 -5.79
C LYS A 139 0.81 5.39 -6.69
N LYS A 140 1.95 6.02 -6.40
CA LYS A 140 3.19 5.77 -7.15
C LYS A 140 3.66 4.33 -6.98
N ALA A 141 3.65 3.80 -5.76
CA ALA A 141 4.02 2.42 -5.48
C ALA A 141 3.13 1.41 -6.23
N LEU A 142 1.81 1.66 -6.29
CA LEU A 142 0.87 0.85 -7.05
C LEU A 142 1.12 0.91 -8.56
N GLN A 143 1.44 2.08 -9.12
CA GLN A 143 1.77 2.23 -10.53
C GLN A 143 3.07 1.50 -10.92
N GLU A 144 4.11 1.61 -10.09
CA GLU A 144 5.36 0.89 -10.27
C GLU A 144 5.14 -0.63 -10.14
N ALA A 145 4.36 -1.06 -9.15
CA ALA A 145 3.99 -2.45 -8.96
C ALA A 145 3.22 -3.00 -10.16
N LYS A 146 2.24 -2.26 -10.69
CA LYS A 146 1.48 -2.66 -11.88
C LYS A 146 2.41 -3.02 -13.04
N GLN A 147 3.39 -2.16 -13.33
CA GLN A 147 4.39 -2.43 -14.38
C GLN A 147 5.20 -3.70 -14.09
N LYS A 148 5.62 -3.89 -12.83
CA LYS A 148 6.37 -5.08 -12.40
C LYS A 148 5.56 -6.37 -12.53
N PHE A 149 4.27 -6.35 -12.21
CA PHE A 149 3.39 -7.51 -12.37
C PHE A 149 3.12 -7.84 -13.83
N GLU A 150 3.00 -6.84 -14.71
CA GLU A 150 2.94 -7.06 -16.16
C GLU A 150 4.24 -7.70 -16.70
N GLU A 151 5.40 -7.35 -16.12
CA GLU A 151 6.66 -8.02 -16.43
C GLU A 151 6.70 -9.46 -15.92
N TYR A 152 6.20 -9.72 -14.71
CA TYR A 152 6.06 -11.09 -14.20
C TYR A 152 5.16 -11.94 -15.09
N LYS A 153 4.03 -11.38 -15.55
CA LYS A 153 3.13 -12.05 -16.49
C LYS A 153 3.86 -12.48 -17.77
N LYS A 154 4.58 -11.55 -18.40
CA LYS A 154 5.42 -11.83 -19.57
C LYS A 154 6.49 -12.89 -19.30
N GLN A 155 7.12 -12.88 -18.12
CA GLN A 155 8.12 -13.88 -17.75
C GLN A 155 7.51 -15.27 -17.60
N VAL A 156 6.32 -15.39 -17.02
CA VAL A 156 5.60 -16.68 -16.94
C VAL A 156 5.23 -17.19 -18.33
N ASP A 157 4.71 -16.30 -19.19
CA ASP A 157 4.31 -16.64 -20.57
C ASP A 157 5.50 -17.09 -21.44
N THR A 158 6.64 -16.40 -21.31
CA THR A 158 7.86 -16.66 -22.10
C THR A 158 8.82 -17.65 -21.46
N SER A 159 8.49 -18.21 -20.28
CA SER A 159 9.31 -19.19 -19.59
C SER A 159 9.51 -20.43 -20.44
N THR A 160 10.72 -20.57 -20.98
CA THR A 160 11.19 -21.76 -21.72
C THR A 160 12.01 -22.68 -20.80
N GLY A 161 12.15 -23.94 -21.21
CA GLY A 161 12.90 -24.95 -20.47
C GLY A 161 13.08 -26.21 -21.31
N LYS A 162 14.19 -26.93 -21.11
CA LYS A 162 14.51 -28.16 -21.84
C LYS A 162 13.53 -29.28 -21.52
N THR A 163 13.03 -29.32 -20.29
CA THR A 163 11.99 -30.25 -19.83
C THR A 163 10.74 -29.49 -19.36
N GLN A 164 9.62 -30.21 -19.24
CA GLN A 164 8.41 -29.66 -18.62
C GLN A 164 8.66 -29.22 -17.17
N GLY A 165 9.43 -30.00 -16.40
CA GLY A 165 9.80 -29.65 -15.03
C GLY A 165 10.63 -28.36 -14.92
N ASP A 166 11.55 -28.11 -15.87
CA ASP A 166 12.32 -26.86 -15.90
C ASP A 166 11.42 -25.63 -16.12
N ARG A 167 10.41 -25.77 -17.00
CA ARG A 167 9.44 -24.69 -17.26
C ARG A 167 8.61 -24.41 -16.01
N SER A 168 8.09 -25.46 -15.38
CA SER A 168 7.28 -25.34 -14.15
C SER A 168 8.07 -24.73 -12.99
N LYS A 169 9.36 -25.06 -12.86
CA LYS A 169 10.25 -24.49 -11.84
C LYS A 169 10.55 -23.01 -12.10
N ASN A 170 10.83 -22.62 -13.34
CA ASN A 170 11.08 -21.23 -13.71
C ASN A 170 9.85 -20.36 -13.42
N ARG A 171 8.66 -20.84 -13.79
CA ARG A 171 7.38 -20.16 -13.54
C ARG A 171 7.05 -20.06 -12.04
N GLY A 172 7.27 -21.15 -11.29
CA GLY A 172 7.12 -21.14 -9.84
C GLY A 172 7.99 -20.08 -9.15
N GLY A 173 9.25 -19.92 -9.60
CA GLY A 173 10.15 -18.88 -9.10
C GLY A 173 9.60 -17.46 -9.32
N VAL A 174 9.07 -17.17 -10.51
CA VAL A 174 8.40 -15.89 -10.80
C VAL A 174 7.16 -15.71 -9.92
N GLY A 175 6.39 -16.77 -9.68
CA GLY A 175 5.24 -16.74 -8.77
C GLY A 175 5.61 -16.35 -7.34
N VAL A 176 6.71 -16.88 -6.80
CA VAL A 176 7.20 -16.50 -5.46
C VAL A 176 7.61 -15.02 -5.42
N GLN A 177 8.29 -14.53 -6.46
CA GLN A 177 8.67 -13.11 -6.54
C GLN A 177 7.45 -12.19 -6.63
N ALA A 178 6.45 -12.57 -7.44
CA ALA A 178 5.18 -11.87 -7.56
C ALA A 178 4.45 -11.82 -6.21
N TRP A 179 4.42 -12.94 -5.48
CA TRP A 179 3.80 -13.02 -4.17
C TRP A 179 4.50 -12.14 -3.12
N GLN A 180 5.83 -12.19 -3.06
CA GLN A 180 6.61 -11.31 -2.18
C GLN A 180 6.31 -9.83 -2.49
N CYS A 181 6.26 -9.47 -3.76
CA CYS A 181 5.92 -8.11 -4.18
C CYS A 181 4.49 -7.69 -3.77
N ALA A 182 3.51 -8.60 -3.91
CA ALA A 182 2.12 -8.34 -3.52
C ALA A 182 2.00 -8.08 -2.02
N ASN A 183 2.77 -8.83 -1.24
CA ASN A 183 2.79 -8.78 0.21
C ASN A 183 3.53 -7.55 0.77
N GLU A 184 4.62 -7.13 0.12
CA GLU A 184 5.28 -5.85 0.43
C GLU A 184 4.30 -4.67 0.28
N LEU A 185 3.32 -4.80 -0.61
CA LEU A 185 2.27 -3.82 -0.87
C LEU A 185 1.02 -4.01 -0.01
N GLY A 186 0.97 -5.03 0.86
CA GLY A 186 -0.19 -5.33 1.69
C GLY A 186 -1.44 -5.75 0.91
N LEU A 187 -1.29 -6.33 -0.29
CA LEU A 187 -2.44 -6.71 -1.14
C LEU A 187 -3.16 -7.96 -0.62
N GLY A 188 -2.62 -8.71 0.35
CA GLY A 188 -3.24 -9.90 0.92
C GLY A 188 -3.51 -10.99 -0.12
N VAL A 189 -2.52 -11.31 -0.95
CA VAL A 189 -2.62 -12.37 -1.98
C VAL A 189 -2.07 -13.67 -1.40
N SER A 190 -2.84 -14.75 -1.47
CA SER A 190 -2.44 -16.04 -0.92
C SER A 190 -1.57 -16.83 -1.89
N TYR A 191 -0.50 -17.45 -1.37
CA TYR A 191 0.37 -18.39 -2.09
C TYR A 191 0.12 -19.82 -1.63
N SER A 192 -1.10 -20.32 -1.77
CA SER A 192 -1.44 -21.69 -1.39
C SER A 192 -2.23 -22.41 -2.47
N ASN A 193 -1.81 -23.64 -2.76
CA ASN A 193 -2.64 -24.62 -3.45
C ASN A 193 -3.65 -25.16 -2.43
N GLY A 194 -4.92 -24.76 -2.56
CA GLY A 194 -6.01 -25.41 -1.86
C GLY A 194 -6.22 -26.81 -2.42
N GLY A 195 -5.53 -27.80 -1.87
CA GLY A 195 -5.71 -29.21 -2.25
C GLY A 195 -4.39 -29.92 -2.51
N SER A 196 -4.23 -31.07 -1.86
CA SER A 196 -3.20 -32.06 -2.12
C SER A 196 -3.33 -32.56 -3.56
N ASP A 197 -2.64 -31.94 -4.50
CA ASP A 197 -2.03 -32.62 -5.62
C ASP A 197 -0.95 -31.73 -6.26
N ASN A 198 0.24 -32.32 -6.33
CA ASN A 198 1.50 -31.72 -6.71
C ASN A 198 1.60 -31.69 -8.25
N SER A 199 1.14 -30.62 -8.93
CA SER A 199 1.51 -30.44 -10.35
C SER A 199 1.42 -29.04 -10.99
N ASN A 200 0.75 -28.03 -10.43
CA ASN A 200 0.49 -26.78 -11.18
C ASN A 200 1.13 -25.52 -10.54
N THR A 201 2.46 -25.47 -10.43
CA THR A 201 3.18 -24.22 -10.09
C THR A 201 2.89 -23.08 -11.05
N ASP A 202 2.52 -23.40 -12.30
CA ASP A 202 2.16 -22.43 -13.35
C ASP A 202 0.84 -21.72 -13.04
N GLU A 203 -0.14 -22.47 -12.53
CA GLU A 203 -1.47 -21.96 -12.18
C GLU A 203 -1.39 -21.05 -10.95
N LEU A 204 -0.52 -21.38 -9.99
CA LEU A 204 -0.28 -20.56 -8.81
C LEU A 204 0.42 -19.24 -9.15
N ALA A 205 1.43 -19.25 -10.04
CA ALA A 205 2.12 -18.03 -10.46
C ALA A 205 1.18 -17.05 -11.19
N ASN A 206 0.41 -17.56 -12.16
CA ASN A 206 -0.58 -16.75 -12.88
C ASN A 206 -1.65 -16.21 -11.94
N LYS A 207 -2.19 -17.03 -11.03
CA LYS A 207 -3.19 -16.61 -10.05
C LYS A 207 -2.69 -15.45 -9.19
N VAL A 208 -1.48 -15.56 -8.64
CA VAL A 208 -0.89 -14.50 -7.81
C VAL A 208 -0.72 -13.21 -8.59
N ILE A 209 -0.25 -13.30 -9.83
CA ILE A 209 -0.03 -12.14 -10.70
C ILE A 209 -1.36 -11.47 -11.06
N ASP A 210 -2.33 -12.25 -11.53
CA ASP A 210 -3.63 -11.74 -11.95
C ASP A 210 -4.43 -11.16 -10.77
N ASP A 211 -4.44 -11.84 -9.61
CA ASP A 211 -5.09 -11.33 -8.39
C ASP A 211 -4.43 -10.02 -7.93
N SER A 212 -3.10 -9.92 -8.00
CA SER A 212 -2.37 -8.70 -7.65
C SER A 212 -2.67 -7.56 -8.61
N LEU A 213 -2.64 -7.81 -9.91
CA LEU A 213 -2.98 -6.82 -10.94
C LEU A 213 -4.40 -6.31 -10.73
N LYS A 214 -5.37 -7.21 -10.53
CA LYS A 214 -6.77 -6.86 -10.27
C LYS A 214 -6.90 -5.93 -9.06
N LYS A 215 -6.32 -6.29 -7.92
CA LYS A 215 -6.38 -5.46 -6.70
C LYS A 215 -5.73 -4.09 -6.88
N ILE A 216 -4.58 -4.03 -7.56
CA ILE A 216 -3.90 -2.78 -7.89
C ILE A 216 -4.80 -1.90 -8.77
N GLU A 217 -5.45 -2.49 -9.78
CA GLU A 217 -6.35 -1.77 -10.68
C GLU A 217 -7.60 -1.26 -9.98
N GLU A 218 -8.23 -2.07 -9.14
CA GLU A 218 -9.38 -1.68 -8.33
C GLU A 218 -9.05 -0.48 -7.44
N GLU A 219 -7.93 -0.51 -6.73
CA GLU A 219 -7.51 0.58 -5.85
C GLU A 219 -7.12 1.86 -6.63
N LEU A 220 -6.45 1.71 -7.79
CA LEU A 220 -6.11 2.85 -8.64
C LEU A 220 -7.34 3.47 -9.31
N LYS A 221 -8.35 2.67 -9.64
CA LYS A 221 -9.58 3.12 -10.31
C LYS A 221 -10.46 3.97 -9.39
N GLY A 222 -10.53 3.64 -8.10
CA GLY A 222 -11.26 4.47 -7.12
C GLY A 222 -10.86 5.96 -7.16
N ILE A 223 -9.63 6.26 -7.55
CA ILE A 223 -9.11 7.64 -7.69
C ILE A 223 -9.70 8.40 -8.89
N GLU A 224 -10.08 7.70 -9.97
CA GLU A 224 -10.60 8.33 -11.19
C GLU A 224 -12.08 8.71 -11.06
N GLU A 225 -12.79 8.04 -10.16
CA GLU A 225 -14.18 8.35 -9.82
C GLU A 225 -14.24 9.57 -8.87
N ASP A 226 -13.36 9.66 -7.88
CA ASP A 226 -13.19 10.83 -6.98
C ASP A 226 -12.86 12.16 -7.70
N LYS A 227 -12.39 12.12 -8.95
CA LYS A 227 -12.07 13.32 -9.74
C LYS A 227 -13.22 13.81 -10.64
N LYS A 228 -14.32 13.06 -10.70
CA LYS A 228 -15.48 13.38 -11.54
C LYS A 228 -16.66 13.97 -10.78
N GLU A 229 -16.63 13.96 -9.45
CA GLU A 229 -17.50 14.76 -8.58
C GLU A 229 -16.86 16.10 -8.22
#